data_AF-W1RP11-F1
#
_entry.id   AF-W1RP11-F1
#
_cell.length_a   1.000
_cell.length_b   1.000
_cell.length_c   1.000
_cell.angle_alpha   90.00
_cell.angle_beta   90.00
_cell.angle_gamma   90.00
#
_symmetry.space_group_name_H-M   'P 1'
#
loop_
_entity.id
_entity.type
_entity.pdbx_description
1 polymer ?
#
loop_
_entity_poly.entity_id
_entity_poly.type
_entity_poly.pdbx_seq_one_letter_code
_entity_poly.pdbx_strand_id
1 'polypeptide(L)'
;MGVYKSETLPDVTYWLALEIAKVDPIVDLDVMYKGSLELDFLYQLLTSKAQQHWWRVYGVRLSPVIINNAFFRAVAMLHNRNIEFTRSRVSSETMWVKELLNR
;
A
#
# COMPACT_ATOMS: atom_id res chain seq x y z
N MET A 1 -9.83 -3.00 -31.02
CA MET A 1 -10.46 -2.58 -29.74
C MET A 1 -9.54 -3.04 -28.62
N GLY A 2 -8.80 -2.10 -28.02
CA GLY A 2 -7.74 -2.41 -27.06
C GLY A 2 -8.32 -2.91 -25.73
N VAL A 3 -7.70 -3.94 -25.17
CA VAL A 3 -8.06 -4.51 -23.87
C VAL A 3 -7.84 -3.44 -22.80
N TYR A 4 -8.90 -2.84 -22.28
CA TYR A 4 -8.86 -1.93 -21.13
C TYR A 4 -8.45 -2.74 -19.88
N LYS A 5 -7.14 -2.92 -19.69
CA LYS A 5 -6.54 -3.67 -18.59
C LYS A 5 -6.51 -2.89 -17.26
N SER A 6 -6.92 -1.63 -17.21
CA SER A 6 -6.60 -0.75 -16.08
C SER A 6 -7.56 -0.85 -14.89
N GLU A 7 -8.65 -1.62 -14.93
CA GLU A 7 -9.57 -1.77 -13.79
C GLU A 7 -9.29 -3.01 -12.92
N THR A 8 -8.06 -3.54 -12.89
CA THR A 8 -7.80 -4.67 -12.00
C THR A 8 -7.57 -4.20 -10.56
N LEU A 9 -8.30 -4.79 -9.61
CA LEU A 9 -8.10 -4.58 -8.18
C LEU A 9 -6.61 -4.71 -7.74
N PRO A 10 -5.82 -5.67 -8.26
CA PRO A 10 -4.38 -5.74 -8.01
C PRO A 10 -3.60 -4.47 -8.41
N ASP A 11 -3.86 -3.90 -9.59
CA ASP A 11 -3.12 -2.73 -10.07
C ASP A 11 -3.37 -1.50 -9.18
N VAL A 12 -4.64 -1.28 -8.80
CA VAL A 12 -5.03 -0.21 -7.89
C VAL A 12 -4.41 -0.41 -6.51
N THR A 13 -4.41 -1.65 -6.01
CA THR A 13 -3.78 -2.01 -4.72
C THR A 13 -2.29 -1.70 -4.73
N TYR A 14 -1.59 -2.12 -5.80
CA TYR A 14 -0.16 -1.92 -5.93
C TYR A 14 0.22 -0.44 -5.98
N TRP A 15 -0.49 0.35 -6.80
CA TRP A 15 -0.25 1.79 -6.90
C TRP A 15 -0.49 2.50 -5.56
N LEU A 16 -1.58 2.19 -4.86
CA LEU A 16 -1.86 2.75 -3.54
C LEU A 16 -0.76 2.38 -2.54
N ALA A 17 -0.26 1.15 -2.57
CA ALA A 17 0.84 0.74 -1.70
C ALA A 17 2.12 1.55 -1.96
N LEU A 18 2.43 1.84 -3.23
CA LEU A 18 3.56 2.70 -3.58
C LEU A 18 3.34 4.14 -3.09
N GLU A 19 2.15 4.70 -3.25
CA GLU A 19 1.84 6.05 -2.77
C GLU A 19 1.94 6.17 -1.25
N ILE A 20 1.47 5.16 -0.50
CA ILE A 20 1.62 5.12 0.96
C ILE A 20 3.11 5.04 1.33
N ALA A 21 3.89 4.21 0.64
CA ALA A 21 5.30 4.01 0.93
C ALA A 21 6.20 5.22 0.60
N LYS A 22 5.71 6.18 -0.20
CA LYS A 22 6.44 7.41 -0.54
C LYS A 22 6.35 8.49 0.56
N VAL A 23 5.43 8.36 1.51
CA VAL A 23 5.21 9.38 2.54
C VAL A 23 6.30 9.26 3.62
N ASP A 24 7.02 10.37 3.82
CA ASP A 24 7.99 10.59 4.91
C ASP A 24 7.47 11.79 5.74
N PRO A 25 7.19 11.65 7.06
CA PRO A 25 7.51 10.54 7.95
C PRO A 25 6.77 9.25 7.63
N ILE A 26 7.43 8.12 7.93
CA ILE A 26 6.86 6.77 7.78
C ILE A 26 5.55 6.74 8.55
N VAL A 27 4.49 6.50 7.79
CA VAL A 27 3.14 6.26 8.31
C VAL A 27 3.18 5.10 9.31
N ASP A 28 2.83 5.33 10.57
CA ASP A 28 2.72 4.27 11.57
C ASP A 28 1.46 3.44 11.30
N LEU A 29 1.65 2.39 10.51
CA LEU A 29 0.59 1.48 10.10
C LEU A 29 0.03 0.67 11.27
N ASP A 30 0.76 0.51 12.37
CA ASP A 30 0.31 -0.26 13.54
C ASP A 30 -0.73 0.54 14.34
N VAL A 31 -0.57 1.87 14.40
CA VAL A 31 -1.55 2.78 14.98
C VAL A 31 -2.75 2.93 14.05
N MET A 32 -2.51 3.10 12.75
CA MET A 32 -3.58 3.35 11.79
C MET A 32 -4.51 2.16 11.58
N TYR A 33 -3.97 0.93 11.56
CA TYR A 33 -4.79 -0.28 11.43
C TYR A 33 -5.82 -0.44 12.57
N LYS A 34 -5.61 0.23 13.70
CA LYS A 34 -6.53 0.22 14.86
C LYS A 34 -7.68 1.24 14.75
N GLY A 35 -7.88 1.86 13.60
CA GLY A 35 -9.00 2.78 13.35
C GLY A 35 -8.71 4.19 13.83
N SER A 36 -7.56 4.75 13.45
CA SER A 36 -7.17 6.10 13.83
C SER A 36 -7.73 7.17 12.86
N LEU A 37 -7.84 8.42 13.32
CA LEU A 37 -8.28 9.56 12.48
C LEU A 37 -7.36 9.76 11.27
N GLU A 38 -6.07 9.45 11.45
CA GLU A 38 -5.08 9.47 10.38
C GLU A 38 -5.44 8.47 9.28
N LEU A 39 -6.03 7.32 9.61
CA LEU A 39 -6.45 6.33 8.61
C LEU A 39 -7.58 6.86 7.74
N ASP A 40 -8.57 7.53 8.35
CA ASP A 40 -9.67 8.14 7.62
C ASP A 40 -9.17 9.26 6.70
N PHE A 41 -8.24 10.10 7.17
CA PHE A 41 -7.64 11.15 6.35
C PHE A 41 -6.84 10.57 5.18
N LEU A 42 -6.00 9.56 5.44
CA LEU A 42 -5.20 8.90 4.41
C LEU A 42 -6.11 8.21 3.39
N TYR A 43 -7.18 7.56 3.85
CA TYR A 43 -8.20 6.96 3.01
C TYR A 43 -8.81 8.01 2.06
N GLN A 44 -9.34 9.11 2.59
CA GLN A 44 -9.98 10.15 1.76
C GLN A 44 -9.00 10.74 0.72
N LEU A 45 -7.77 11.03 1.14
CA LEU A 45 -6.76 11.63 0.27
C LEU A 45 -6.34 10.67 -0.84
N LEU A 46 -5.95 9.45 -0.50
CA LEU A 46 -5.39 8.51 -1.46
C LEU A 46 -6.43 7.91 -2.39
N THR A 47 -7.65 7.65 -1.91
CA THR A 47 -8.74 7.18 -2.78
C THR A 47 -9.12 8.25 -3.81
N SER A 48 -9.12 9.53 -3.42
CA SER A 48 -9.34 10.65 -4.34
C SER A 48 -8.21 10.77 -5.38
N LYS A 49 -6.95 10.63 -4.95
CA LYS A 49 -5.80 10.63 -5.86
C LYS A 49 -5.82 9.45 -6.83
N ALA A 50 -6.14 8.25 -6.36
CA ALA A 50 -6.28 7.06 -7.21
C ALA A 50 -7.39 7.28 -8.24
N GLN A 51 -8.58 7.73 -7.82
CA GLN A 51 -9.67 8.06 -8.73
C GLN A 51 -9.24 9.04 -9.83
N GLN A 52 -8.52 10.10 -9.45
CA GLN A 52 -8.02 11.11 -10.37
C GLN A 52 -6.93 10.57 -11.31
N HIS A 53 -6.00 9.76 -10.81
CA HIS A 53 -4.94 9.14 -11.59
C HIS A 53 -5.53 8.23 -12.67
N TRP A 54 -6.45 7.34 -12.29
CA TRP A 54 -7.07 6.42 -13.23
C TRP A 54 -7.92 7.12 -14.28
N TRP A 55 -8.64 8.16 -13.87
CA TRP A 55 -9.39 8.96 -14.81
C TRP A 55 -8.47 9.66 -15.82
N ARG A 56 -7.38 10.28 -15.35
CA ARG A 56 -6.47 11.05 -16.21
C ARG A 56 -5.63 10.19 -17.13
N VAL A 57 -5.10 9.07 -16.64
CA VAL A 57 -4.14 8.25 -17.38
C VAL A 57 -4.84 7.22 -18.27
N TYR A 58 -5.96 6.65 -17.80
CA TYR A 58 -6.62 5.53 -18.47
C TYR A 58 -8.05 5.85 -18.92
N GLY A 59 -8.59 7.05 -18.62
CA GLY A 59 -9.98 7.39 -18.93
C GLY A 59 -11.00 6.56 -18.13
N VAL A 60 -10.57 6.00 -17.00
CA VAL A 60 -11.33 5.00 -16.24
C VAL A 60 -11.85 5.58 -14.94
N ARG A 61 -13.14 5.35 -14.67
CA ARG A 61 -13.75 5.66 -13.38
C ARG A 61 -13.78 4.41 -12.52
N LEU A 62 -12.83 4.32 -11.60
CA LEU A 62 -12.83 3.24 -10.61
C LEU A 62 -14.15 3.19 -9.81
N SER A 63 -14.61 1.97 -9.54
CA SER A 63 -15.78 1.79 -8.68
C SER A 63 -15.41 2.01 -7.20
N PRO A 64 -16.36 2.47 -6.36
CA PRO A 64 -16.13 2.59 -4.92
C PRO A 64 -15.68 1.27 -4.29
N VAL A 65 -16.23 0.14 -4.76
CA VAL A 65 -15.85 -1.19 -4.28
C VAL A 65 -14.38 -1.49 -4.57
N ILE A 66 -13.90 -1.22 -5.78
CA ILE A 66 -12.50 -1.46 -6.15
C ILE A 66 -11.56 -0.58 -5.33
N ILE A 67 -11.81 0.73 -5.29
CA ILE A 67 -10.97 1.69 -4.55
C ILE A 67 -10.88 1.32 -3.07
N ASN A 68 -12.01 1.01 -2.44
CA ASN A 68 -12.05 0.70 -1.01
C ASN A 68 -11.27 -0.58 -0.71
N ASN A 69 -11.53 -1.64 -1.45
CA ASN A 69 -10.81 -2.90 -1.28
C ASN A 69 -9.32 -2.74 -1.56
N ALA A 70 -8.96 -1.99 -2.60
CA ALA A 70 -7.56 -1.74 -2.96
C ALA A 70 -6.82 -1.02 -1.85
N PHE A 71 -7.44 0.01 -1.27
CA PHE A 71 -6.86 0.77 -0.17
C PHE A 71 -6.58 -0.11 1.06
N PHE A 72 -7.59 -0.83 1.56
CA PHE A 72 -7.42 -1.65 2.75
C PHE A 72 -6.44 -2.81 2.51
N ARG A 73 -6.42 -3.38 1.29
CA ARG A 73 -5.40 -4.38 0.91
C ARG A 73 -4.00 -3.80 0.90
N ALA A 74 -3.82 -2.57 0.40
CA ALA A 74 -2.52 -1.90 0.37
C ALA A 74 -2.01 -1.65 1.80
N VAL A 75 -2.87 -1.13 2.68
CA VAL A 75 -2.55 -0.89 4.11
C VAL A 75 -2.18 -2.21 4.80
N ALA A 76 -3.00 -3.26 4.66
CA ALA A 76 -2.74 -4.56 5.27
C ALA A 76 -1.44 -5.20 4.75
N MET A 77 -1.17 -5.10 3.45
CA MET A 77 0.06 -5.62 2.85
C MET A 77 1.29 -4.93 3.42
N LEU A 78 1.27 -3.61 3.55
CA LEU A 78 2.40 -2.84 4.11
C LEU A 78 2.57 -3.10 5.61
N HIS A 79 1.47 -3.21 6.37
CA HIS A 79 1.51 -3.55 7.79
C HIS A 79 2.13 -4.94 8.01
N ASN A 80 1.67 -5.96 7.27
CA ASN A 80 2.24 -7.30 7.34
C ASN A 80 3.73 -7.30 6.94
N ARG A 81 4.11 -6.54 5.91
CA ARG A 81 5.52 -6.40 5.52
C ARG A 81 6.36 -5.80 6.66
N ASN A 82 5.85 -4.79 7.37
CA ASN A 82 6.56 -4.16 8.49
C ASN A 82 6.69 -5.12 9.69
N ILE A 83 5.65 -5.91 9.98
CA ILE A 83 5.72 -6.96 11.01
C ILE A 83 6.79 -8.00 10.64
N GLU A 84 6.77 -8.52 9.41
CA GLU A 84 7.75 -9.52 8.95
C GLU A 84 9.17 -8.93 8.89
N PHE A 85 9.32 -7.67 8.49
CA PHE A 85 10.60 -6.96 8.56
C PHE A 85 11.11 -6.85 10.00
N THR A 86 10.23 -6.54 10.95
CA THR A 86 10.60 -6.46 12.38
C THR A 86 10.98 -7.84 12.94
N ARG A 87 10.19 -8.88 12.65
CA ARG A 87 10.47 -10.27 13.03
C ARG A 87 11.80 -10.77 12.47
N SER A 88 12.02 -10.56 11.17
CA SER A 88 13.26 -10.98 10.50
C SER A 88 14.50 -10.30 11.07
N ARG A 89 14.42 -9.07 11.57
CA ARG A 89 15.59 -8.42 12.21
C ARG A 89 15.97 -9.01 13.57
N VAL A 90 15.01 -9.60 14.28
CA VAL A 90 15.19 -10.16 15.64
C VAL A 90 15.41 -11.68 15.62
N SER A 91 15.10 -12.35 14.52
CA SER A 91 15.33 -13.79 14.36
C SER A 91 16.82 -14.14 14.25
N SER A 92 17.25 -15.19 14.96
CA SER A 92 18.57 -15.80 14.80
C SER A 92 18.75 -16.44 13.42
N GLU A 93 17.66 -16.80 12.74
CA GLU A 93 17.66 -17.47 11.43
C GLU A 93 18.07 -16.55 10.27
N THR A 94 18.12 -15.23 10.46
CA THR A 94 18.52 -14.26 9.43
C THR A 94 19.91 -13.67 9.66
N MET A 95 20.61 -14.11 10.70
CA MET A 95 21.97 -13.65 11.01
C MET A 95 22.93 -13.91 9.84
N TRP A 96 22.80 -15.05 9.16
CA TRP A 96 23.61 -15.37 7.98
C TRP A 96 23.42 -14.37 6.83
N VAL A 97 22.24 -13.75 6.68
CA VAL A 97 21.99 -12.72 5.65
C VAL A 97 22.72 -11.43 6.01
N LYS A 98 22.74 -11.06 7.29
CA LYS A 98 23.50 -9.90 7.78
C LYS A 98 25.00 -10.12 7.61
N GLU A 99 25.49 -11.34 7.87
CA GLU A 99 26.88 -11.74 7.63
C GLU A 99 27.24 -11.71 6.13
N LEU A 100 26.32 -12.14 5.25
CA LEU A 100 26.52 -12.11 3.80
C LEU A 100 26.54 -10.69 3.21
N LEU A 101 25.72 -9.78 3.76
CA LEU A 101 25.59 -8.40 3.29
C LEU A 101 26.60 -7.43 3.91
N ASN A 102 27.18 -7.77 5.07
CA ASN A 102 28.32 -7.05 5.64
C ASN A 102 29.60 -7.38 4.85
N ARG A 103 29.85 -6.61 3.79
CA ARG A 103 31.21 -6.22 3.41
C ARG A 103 31.60 -4.96 4.18
#